data_AF-A0A2S6S7E2-F1
#
_entry.id   AF-A0A2S6S7E2-F1
#
_cell.length_a   1.000
_cell.length_b   1.000
_cell.length_c   1.000
_cell.angle_alpha   90.00
_cell.angle_beta   90.00
_cell.angle_gamma   90.00
#
_symmetry.space_group_name_H-M   'P 1'
#
loop_
_entity.id
_entity.type
_entity.pdbx_description
1 polymer ?
#
loop_
_entity_poly.entity_id
_entity_poly.type
_entity_poly.pdbx_seq_one_letter_code
_entity_poly.pdbx_strand_id
1 'polypeptide(L)' 'PYFRTVAESSLRAILNPACSPLKLPDGKYEIWKKFVFVFELAWMLDN' A
#
# COMPACT_ATOMS: atom_id res chain seq x y z
N PRO A 1 -2.97 -20.64 0.39
CA PRO A 1 -3.66 -19.90 1.49
C PRO A 1 -3.00 -18.55 1.86
N TYR A 2 -1.67 -18.48 1.91
CA TYR A 2 -0.93 -17.30 2.39
C TYR A 2 -1.00 -16.07 1.47
N PHE A 3 -0.77 -16.24 0.16
CA PHE A 3 -0.85 -15.15 -0.82
C PHE A 3 -2.23 -14.47 -0.87
N ARG A 4 -3.30 -15.24 -0.67
CA ARG A 4 -4.66 -14.70 -0.60
C ARG A 4 -4.83 -13.79 0.61
N THR A 5 -4.41 -14.25 1.79
CA THR A 5 -4.49 -13.45 3.02
C THR A 5 -3.66 -12.17 2.90
N VAL A 6 -2.45 -12.25 2.35
CA VAL A 6 -1.63 -11.06 2.06
C VAL A 6 -2.37 -10.12 1.15
N ALA A 7 -2.83 -10.58 -0.02
CA ALA A 7 -3.53 -9.74 -0.98
C ALA A 7 -4.77 -9.05 -0.37
N GLU A 8 -5.57 -9.79 0.42
CA GLU A 8 -6.72 -9.24 1.13
C GLU A 8 -6.30 -8.18 2.17
N SER A 9 -5.21 -8.40 2.90
CA SER A 9 -4.70 -7.45 3.89
C SER A 9 -4.09 -6.19 3.26
N SER A 10 -3.33 -6.35 2.16
CA SER A 10 -2.77 -5.25 1.37
C SER A 10 -3.88 -4.35 0.83
N LEU A 11 -4.95 -4.96 0.31
CA LEU A 11 -6.09 -4.21 -0.19
C LEU A 11 -6.77 -3.40 0.93
N ARG A 12 -6.96 -3.98 2.12
CA ARG A 12 -7.53 -3.27 3.27
C ARG A 12 -6.66 -2.10 3.73
N ALA A 13 -5.33 -2.26 3.71
CA ALA A 13 -4.41 -1.20 4.07
C ALA A 13 -4.53 0.01 3.12
N ILE A 14 -4.56 -0.25 1.80
CA ILE A 14 -4.69 0.80 0.79
C ILE A 14 -6.06 1.48 0.84
N LEU A 15 -7.14 0.72 1.05
CA LEU A 15 -8.51 1.25 1.09
C LEU A 15 -8.91 1.85 2.45
N ASN A 16 -8.01 1.88 3.43
CA ASN A 16 -8.30 2.47 4.73
C ASN A 16 -8.58 3.98 4.57
N PRO A 17 -9.67 4.52 5.14
CA PRO A 17 -9.96 5.96 5.12
C PRO A 17 -8.80 6.84 5.64
N ALA A 18 -7.97 6.33 6.55
CA ALA A 18 -6.80 7.04 7.05
C ALA A 18 -5.68 7.22 6.00
N CYS A 19 -5.68 6.41 4.94
CA CYS A 19 -4.71 6.45 3.85
C CYS A 19 -5.17 7.29 2.65
N SER A 20 -6.39 7.86 2.70
CA SER A 20 -6.96 8.70 1.65
C SER A 20 -7.36 10.08 2.18
N PRO A 21 -6.75 11.19 1.72
CA PRO A 21 -5.73 11.25 0.68
C PRO A 21 -4.36 10.77 1.17
N LEU A 22 -3.59 10.16 0.26
CA LEU A 22 -2.22 9.75 0.56
C LEU A 22 -1.35 10.99 0.79
N LYS A 23 -0.62 11.01 1.90
CA LYS A 23 0.33 12.08 2.20
C LYS A 23 1.53 11.97 1.27
N LEU A 24 1.53 12.80 0.23
CA LEU A 24 2.63 12.89 -0.73
C LEU A 24 3.54 14.07 -0.38
N PRO A 25 4.84 13.99 -0.72
CA PRO A 25 5.72 15.15 -0.62
C PRO A 25 5.25 16.29 -1.54
N ASP A 26 5.40 17.52 -1.05
CA ASP A 26 4.97 18.72 -1.79
C ASP A 26 5.59 18.80 -3.19
N GLY A 27 4.76 19.16 -4.17
CA GLY A 27 5.16 19.33 -5.57
C GLY A 27 5.48 18.02 -6.32
N LYS A 28 5.33 16.84 -5.71
CA LYS A 28 5.66 15.55 -6.35
C LYS A 28 4.45 14.77 -6.86
N TYR A 29 3.25 15.35 -6.84
CA TYR A 29 2.03 14.66 -7.29
C TYR A 29 2.17 14.04 -8.68
N GLU A 30 2.75 14.76 -9.65
CA GLU A 30 2.88 14.26 -11.03
C GLU A 30 3.69 12.96 -11.16
N ILE A 31 4.62 12.73 -10.23
CA ILE A 31 5.43 11.50 -10.16
C ILE A 31 4.64 10.38 -9.46
N TRP A 32 3.95 10.73 -8.39
CA TRP A 32 3.25 9.79 -7.50
C TRP A 32 1.77 9.58 -7.85
N LYS A 33 1.26 10.19 -8.93
CA LYS A 33 -0.13 9.98 -9.37
C LYS A 33 -0.39 8.57 -9.91
N LYS A 34 0.66 7.89 -10.38
CA LYS A 34 0.58 6.52 -10.91
C LYS A 34 1.83 5.74 -10.52
N PHE A 35 1.67 4.84 -9.57
CA PHE A 35 2.74 3.98 -9.08
C PHE A 35 2.18 2.64 -8.63
N VAL A 36 3.06 1.68 -8.35
CA VAL A 36 2.70 0.33 -7.93
C VAL A 36 3.17 0.12 -6.50
N PHE A 37 2.24 -0.24 -5.61
CA PHE A 37 2.58 -0.75 -4.29
C PHE A 37 2.90 -2.25 -4.40
N VAL A 38 4.12 -2.61 -4.00
CA VAL A 38 4.54 -4.02 -3.90
C VAL A 38 4.50 -4.43 -2.44
N PHE A 39 3.68 -5.42 -2.13
CA PHE A 39 3.54 -5.96 -0.78
C PHE A 39 4.27 -7.31 -0.73
N GLU A 40 5.48 -7.28 -0.18
CA GLU A 40 6.27 -8.48 0.01
C GLU A 40 5.89 -9.16 1.33
N LEU A 41 5.61 -10.45 1.20
CA LEU A 41 5.15 -11.31 2.28
C LEU A 41 6.12 -11.34 3.46
N ALA A 42 7.42 -11.42 3.17
CA ALA A 42 8.47 -11.41 4.18
C ALA A 42 8.42 -10.09 4.99
N TRP A 43 8.29 -8.95 4.31
CA TRP A 43 8.27 -7.63 4.97
C TRP A 43 7.00 -7.37 5.76
N MET A 44 5.87 -7.96 5.36
CA MET A 44 4.61 -7.79 6.08
C MET A 44 4.52 -8.64 7.35
N LEU A 45 5.41 -9.62 7.51
CA LEU A 45 5.31 -10.62 8.58
C LEU A 45 6.58 -10.75 9.42
N ASP A 46 7.67 -10.10 9.01
CA ASP A 46 8.82 -9.85 9.89
C ASP A 46 8.37 -8.94 11.04
N ASN A 47 8.61 -9.41 12.26
CA ASN A 47 8.34 -8.68 13.52
C ASN A 47 9.62 -7.99 13.99
#